data_AF-A0AAW9CW37-F1
#
_entry.id   AF-A0AAW9CW37-F1
#
_cell.length_a   1.000
_cell.length_b   1.000
_cell.length_c   1.000
_cell.angle_alpha   90.00
_cell.angle_beta   90.00
_cell.angle_gamma   90.00
#
_symmetry.space_group_name_H-M   'P 1'
#
loop_
_entity.id
_entity.type
_entity.pdbx_description
1 polymer ?
#
loop_
_entity_poly.entity_id
_entity_poly.type
_entity_poly.pdbx_seq_one_letter_code
_entity_poly.pdbx_strand_id
1 'polypeptide(L)' 'MDEFFAKFEAAVAELTPAIGKPDFSDGAAANGFPDDQEANWLALWRVKNARLMLEQKHESREFPFRLCFVIAPV' A
#
# COMPACT_ATOMS: atom_id res chain seq x y z
N MET A 1 1.80 -17.10 -5.72
CA MET A 1 1.42 -15.81 -5.12
C MET A 1 1.93 -15.83 -3.69
N ASP A 2 2.69 -14.82 -3.28
CA ASP A 2 3.36 -14.76 -1.97
C ASP A 2 2.33 -14.59 -0.84
N GLU A 3 2.50 -15.28 0.30
CA GLU A 3 1.65 -15.16 1.49
C GLU A 3 1.52 -13.69 1.94
N PHE A 4 2.60 -12.92 1.80
CA PHE A 4 2.63 -11.51 2.17
C PHE A 4 1.79 -10.64 1.23
N PHE A 5 1.77 -10.95 -0.06
CA PHE A 5 0.90 -10.26 -1.00
C PHE A 5 -0.58 -10.52 -0.68
N ALA A 6 -0.95 -11.77 -0.37
CA ALA A 6 -2.32 -12.10 0.01
C ALA A 6 -2.78 -11.34 1.27
N LYS A 7 -1.90 -11.15 2.26
CA LYS A 7 -2.19 -10.33 3.46
C LYS A 7 -2.39 -8.85 3.12
N PHE A 8 -1.60 -8.32 2.19
CA PHE A 8 -1.80 -6.97 1.68
C PHE A 8 -3.15 -6.82 0.98
N GLU A 9 -3.48 -7.72 0.05
CA GLU A 9 -4.78 -7.69 -0.65
C GLU A 9 -5.97 -7.79 0.30
N ALA A 10 -5.88 -8.66 1.31
CA ALA A 10 -6.90 -8.79 2.35
C ALA A 10 -7.10 -7.48 3.13
N ALA A 11 -6.02 -6.80 3.50
CA ALA A 11 -6.10 -5.51 4.18
C ALA A 11 -6.68 -4.40 3.27
N VAL A 12 -6.34 -4.37 1.98
CA VAL A 12 -6.97 -3.44 1.01
C VAL A 12 -8.47 -3.72 0.90
N ALA A 13 -8.87 -4.99 0.84
CA ALA A 13 -10.26 -5.39 0.78
C ALA A 13 -11.04 -5.00 2.04
N GLU A 14 -10.42 -5.08 3.22
CA GLU A 14 -11.02 -4.65 4.50
C GLU A 14 -11.22 -3.12 4.57
N LEU A 15 -10.29 -2.34 3.99
CA LEU A 15 -10.38 -0.87 3.97
C LEU A 15 -11.36 -0.33 2.91
N THR A 16 -11.57 -1.08 1.82
CA THR A 16 -12.35 -0.64 0.66
C THR A 16 -13.79 -0.21 1.00
N PRO A 17 -14.55 -0.90 1.88
CA PRO A 17 -15.89 -0.46 2.28
C PRO A 17 -15.93 0.92 2.97
N ALA A 18 -14.85 1.31 3.67
CA ALA A 18 -14.79 2.56 4.43
C ALA A 18 -14.21 3.73 3.62
N ILE A 19 -13.20 3.46 2.79
CA ILE A 19 -12.40 4.50 2.09
C ILE A 19 -12.72 4.53 0.58
N GLY A 20 -13.39 3.50 0.06
CA GLY A 20 -13.61 3.30 -1.36
C GLY A 20 -12.48 2.52 -2.04
N LYS A 21 -12.57 2.37 -3.36
CA LYS A 21 -11.53 1.69 -4.15
C LYS A 21 -10.27 2.58 -4.25
N PRO A 22 -9.05 2.02 -4.07
CA PRO A 22 -7.83 2.77 -4.28
C PRO A 22 -7.66 3.21 -5.74
N ASP A 23 -7.04 4.36 -5.94
CA ASP A 23 -6.67 4.88 -7.27
C ASP A 23 -5.51 4.07 -7.89
N PHE A 24 -4.66 3.49 -7.04
CA PHE A 24 -3.55 2.62 -7.41
C PHE A 24 -3.42 1.51 -6.37
N SER A 25 -3.17 0.27 -6.79
CA SER A 25 -2.96 -0.86 -5.87
C SER A 25 -2.11 -1.93 -6.54
N ASP A 26 -0.79 -1.74 -6.54
CA ASP A 26 0.15 -2.64 -7.21
C ASP A 26 1.55 -2.56 -6.60
N GLY A 27 2.49 -3.32 -7.17
CA GLY A 27 3.86 -3.45 -6.71
C GLY A 27 4.80 -2.34 -7.20
N ALA A 28 5.97 -2.22 -6.57
CA ALA A 28 7.00 -1.22 -6.87
C ALA A 28 7.50 -1.21 -8.33
N ALA A 29 7.30 -2.31 -9.07
CA ALA A 29 7.67 -2.41 -10.48
C ALA A 29 6.56 -1.93 -11.44
N ALA A 30 5.35 -1.63 -10.94
CA ALA A 30 4.23 -1.22 -11.76
C ALA A 30 4.31 0.26 -12.16
N ASN A 31 3.79 0.58 -13.34
CA ASN A 31 3.69 1.98 -13.79
C ASN A 31 2.74 2.77 -12.87
N GLY A 32 3.18 3.94 -12.41
CA GLY A 32 2.39 4.80 -11.53
C GLY A 32 2.59 4.51 -10.04
N PHE A 33 3.52 3.63 -9.68
CA PHE A 33 4.00 3.53 -8.31
C PHE A 33 4.64 4.87 -7.88
N PRO A 34 4.31 5.43 -6.71
CA PRO A 34 4.86 6.72 -6.29
C PRO A 34 6.38 6.68 -6.08
N ASP A 35 7.12 7.55 -6.75
CA ASP A 35 8.60 7.57 -6.74
C ASP A 35 9.23 7.90 -5.38
N ASP A 36 8.46 8.50 -4.47
CA ASP A 36 8.90 8.92 -3.14
C ASP A 36 8.46 7.96 -2.03
N GLN A 37 7.96 6.78 -2.39
CA GLN A 37 7.59 5.73 -1.44
C GLN A 37 8.53 4.53 -1.52
N GLU A 38 8.96 4.08 -0.36
CA GLU A 38 9.75 2.85 -0.21
C GLU A 38 8.85 1.74 0.33
N ALA A 39 8.16 1.03 -0.56
CA ALA A 39 7.33 -0.13 -0.26
C ALA A 39 7.41 -1.15 -1.41
N ASN A 40 7.13 -2.43 -1.14
CA ASN A 40 7.08 -3.44 -2.20
C ASN A 40 5.71 -3.48 -2.88
N TRP A 41 4.64 -3.30 -2.09
CA TRP A 41 3.26 -3.15 -2.57
C TRP A 41 2.63 -1.95 -1.91
N LEU A 42 1.76 -1.25 -2.64
CA LEU A 42 1.14 -0.03 -2.16
C LEU A 42 -0.26 0.11 -2.73
N ALA A 43 -1.23 0.35 -1.85
CA ALA A 43 -2.55 0.84 -2.22
C ALA A 43 -2.66 2.33 -1.87
N LEU A 44 -3.09 3.16 -2.82
CA LEU A 44 -3.13 4.62 -2.71
C LEU A 44 -4.55 5.13 -2.92
N TRP A 45 -4.99 6.01 -2.03
CA TRP A 45 -6.20 6.81 -2.18
C TRP A 45 -5.82 8.29 -2.17
N ARG A 46 -6.15 9.02 -3.24
CA ARG A 46 -6.01 10.48 -3.29
C ARG A 46 -7.17 11.11 -2.55
N VAL A 47 -6.84 11.94 -1.58
CA VAL A 47 -7.78 12.84 -0.91
C VAL A 47 -7.39 14.28 -1.23
N LYS A 48 -8.26 15.25 -0.95
CA LYS A 48 -8.13 16.63 -1.45
C LYS A 48 -6.71 17.23 -1.36
N ASN A 49 -6.05 17.09 -0.21
CA ASN A 49 -4.72 17.67 0.06
C ASN A 49 -3.73 16.65 0.64
N ALA A 50 -3.99 15.36 0.45
CA ALA A 50 -3.12 14.30 0.94
C ALA A 50 -3.32 13.02 0.10
N ARG A 51 -2.48 12.04 0.36
CA ARG A 51 -2.66 10.66 -0.05
C ARG A 51 -2.68 9.79 1.20
N LEU A 52 -3.66 8.90 1.24
CA LEU A 52 -3.70 7.80 2.19
C LEU A 52 -3.10 6.59 1.49
N MET A 53 -2.21 5.89 2.16
CA MET A 53 -1.52 4.74 1.58
C MET A 53 -1.51 3.59 2.58
N LEU A 54 -1.80 2.39 2.08
CA LEU A 54 -1.45 1.15 2.77
C LEU A 54 -0.22 0.60 2.08
N GLU A 55 0.89 0.56 2.81
CA GLU A 55 2.19 0.10 2.32
C GLU A 55 2.50 -1.27 2.89
N GLN A 56 2.88 -2.20 2.02
CA GLN A 56 3.53 -3.44 2.40
C GLN A 56 5.04 -3.30 2.24
N LYS A 57 5.77 -3.48 3.33
CA LYS A 57 7.23 -3.44 3.35
C LYS A 57 7.81 -4.78 3.80
N HIS A 58 9.02 -5.02 3.36
CA HIS A 58 9.87 -6.11 3.82
C HIS A 58 11.19 -5.48 4.28
N GLU A 59 11.39 -5.41 5.60
CA GLU A 59 12.53 -4.68 6.15
C GLU A 59 13.72 -5.58 6.45
N SER A 60 13.47 -6.81 6.91
CA SER A 60 14.52 -7.78 7.20
C SER A 60 13.95 -9.18 7.39
N ARG A 61 14.83 -10.17 7.57
CA ARG A 61 14.45 -11.54 7.96
C ARG A 61 13.68 -11.61 9.29
N GLU A 62 13.90 -10.66 10.19
CA GLU A 62 13.22 -10.59 11.50
C GLU A 62 11.85 -9.90 11.41
N PHE A 63 11.70 -8.97 10.46
CA PHE A 63 10.43 -8.32 10.12
C PHE A 63 10.07 -8.64 8.67
N PRO A 64 9.69 -9.90 8.38
CA PRO A 64 9.46 -10.35 7.02
C PRO A 64 8.25 -9.65 6.38
N PHE A 65 7.39 -9.06 7.20
CA PHE A 65 6.17 -8.41 6.79
C PHE A 65 5.82 -7.24 7.71
N ARG A 66 5.62 -6.06 7.13
CA ARG A 66 5.05 -4.91 7.81
C ARG A 66 3.98 -4.27 6.91
N LEU A 67 2.82 -3.99 7.50
CA LEU A 67 1.82 -3.11 6.90
C LEU A 67 1.85 -1.77 7.61
N CYS A 68 1.98 -0.69 6.84
CA CYS A 68 1.98 0.68 7.33
C CYS A 68 0.79 1.42 6.73
N PHE A 69 0.02 2.11 7.58
CA PHE A 69 -0.95 3.09 7.13
C PHE A 69 -0.29 4.46 7.16
N VAL A 70 -0.10 5.07 5.99
CA VAL A 70 0.67 6.29 5.80
C VAL A 70 -0.25 7.40 5.28
N ILE A 71 -0.08 8.60 5.83
CA ILE A 71 -0.72 9.82 5.36
C ILE A 71 0.39 10.78 4.97
N ALA A 72 0.43 11.14 3.70
CA ALA A 72 1.42 12.07 3.17
C ALA A 72 0.75 13.19 2.38
N PRO A 73 1.34 14.39 2.26
CA PRO A 73 0.87 15.39 1.31
C PRO A 73 0.90 14.85 -0.13
N VAL A 74 0.10 15.48 -1.01
CA VAL A 74 0.05 15.17 -2.45
C VAL A 74 1.34 15.59 -3.13
#